data_AF-A0A0U3F2B2-F1
#
_entry.id   AF-A0A0U3F2B2-F1
#
_cell.length_a   1.000
_cell.length_b   1.000
_cell.length_c   1.000
_cell.angle_alpha   90.00
_cell.angle_beta   90.00
_cell.angle_gamma   90.00
#
_symmetry.space_group_name_H-M   'P 1'
#
loop_
_entity.id
_entity.type
_entity.pdbx_description
1 polymer ?
#
loop_
_entity_poly.entity_id
_entity_poly.type
_entity_poly.pdbx_seq_one_letter_code
_entity_poly.pdbx_strand_id
1 'polypeptide(L)'
;MRTVHVDGTKIKDWASFFDEFSSAFGFPDFFGRNMDAWIDCMTNLDEEFSSVYVQPGELVCVALDGAAEFKERCPDQFQAFVESAAFVNWRRLEIGEPAILVLSFNV
;
A
#
# COMPACT_ATOMS: atom_id res chain seq x y z
N MET A 1 -4.51 -6.04 -14.22
CA MET A 1 -3.46 -5.58 -13.28
C MET A 1 -3.30 -4.07 -13.41
N ARG A 2 -3.34 -3.36 -12.29
CA ARG A 2 -3.19 -1.90 -12.22
C ARG A 2 -1.90 -1.54 -11.50
N THR A 3 -1.14 -0.57 -11.99
CA THR A 3 0.07 -0.08 -11.31
C THR A 3 -0.23 1.27 -10.66
N VAL A 4 0.16 1.43 -9.40
CA VAL A 4 0.07 2.67 -8.63
C VAL A 4 1.48 3.03 -8.17
N HIS A 5 1.90 4.25 -8.49
CA HIS A 5 3.20 4.77 -8.10
C HIS A 5 3.12 5.42 -6.73
N VAL A 6 4.10 5.11 -5.89
CA VAL A 6 4.31 5.70 -4.56
C VAL A 6 5.71 6.30 -4.57
N ASP A 7 5.83 7.61 -4.33
CA ASP A 7 7.11 8.30 -4.32
C ASP A 7 7.76 8.22 -2.94
N GLY A 8 8.68 7.26 -2.78
CA GLY A 8 9.43 7.04 -1.54
C GLY A 8 10.29 8.24 -1.14
N THR A 9 10.65 9.14 -2.06
CA THR A 9 11.45 10.35 -1.76
C THR A 9 10.68 11.36 -0.90
N LYS A 10 9.34 11.32 -0.94
CA LYS A 10 8.47 12.19 -0.12
C LYS A 10 8.27 11.66 1.30
N ILE A 11 8.53 10.39 1.54
CA ILE A 11 8.34 9.75 2.85
C ILE A 11 9.56 10.05 3.73
N LYS A 12 9.33 10.77 4.83
CA LYS A 12 10.33 11.22 5.81
C LYS A 12 10.03 10.77 7.23
N ASP A 13 8.79 10.34 7.48
CA ASP A 13 8.25 9.89 8.76
C ASP A 13 6.91 9.18 8.53
N TRP A 14 6.23 8.80 9.61
CA TRP A 14 4.90 8.17 9.54
C TRP A 14 3.82 9.08 8.95
N ALA A 15 3.85 10.39 9.22
CA ALA A 15 2.82 11.29 8.71
C ALA A 15 2.89 11.37 7.18
N SER A 16 4.09 11.59 6.64
CA SER A 16 4.35 11.63 5.20
C SER A 16 4.16 10.27 4.52
N PHE A 17 4.39 9.15 5.21
CA PHE A 17 4.01 7.81 4.73
C PHE A 17 2.51 7.74 4.46
N PHE A 18 1.69 8.09 5.46
CA PHE A 18 0.23 8.04 5.34
C PHE A 18 -0.29 9.04 4.29
N ASP A 19 0.33 10.21 4.16
CA ASP A 19 -0.03 11.20 3.15
C ASP A 19 0.24 10.70 1.72
N GLU A 20 1.42 10.12 1.48
CA GLU A 20 1.77 9.65 0.13
C GLU A 20 0.88 8.48 -0.31
N PHE A 21 0.63 7.51 0.57
CA PHE A 21 -0.29 6.40 0.25
C PHE A 21 -1.73 6.88 0.07
N SER A 22 -2.22 7.76 0.94
CA SER A 22 -3.56 8.33 0.81
C SER A 22 -3.71 9.09 -0.51
N SER A 23 -2.71 9.87 -0.91
CA SER A 23 -2.70 10.57 -2.19
C SER A 23 -2.63 9.63 -3.38
N ALA A 24 -1.80 8.58 -3.33
CA ALA A 24 -1.57 7.68 -4.45
C ALA A 24 -2.77 6.73 -4.70
N PHE A 25 -3.43 6.28 -3.63
CA PHE A 25 -4.56 5.36 -3.70
C PHE A 25 -5.92 6.05 -3.61
N GLY A 26 -5.94 7.33 -3.20
CA GLY A 26 -7.15 8.08 -2.93
C GLY A 26 -7.99 7.42 -1.84
N PHE A 27 -7.39 7.24 -0.66
CA PHE A 27 -8.08 6.70 0.51
C PHE A 27 -9.22 7.64 0.99
N PRO A 28 -10.22 7.13 1.74
CA PRO A 28 -11.33 7.95 2.24
C PRO A 28 -10.89 9.11 3.14
N ASP A 29 -11.73 10.16 3.21
CA ASP A 29 -11.53 11.31 4.09
C ASP A 29 -11.41 10.95 5.59
N PHE A 30 -11.99 9.81 5.98
CA PHE A 30 -11.94 9.28 7.35
C PHE A 30 -10.79 8.29 7.58
N PHE A 31 -9.78 8.25 6.70
CA PHE A 31 -8.61 7.39 6.84
C PHE A 31 -7.90 7.61 8.18
N GLY A 32 -7.77 6.54 8.98
CA GLY A 32 -7.33 6.59 10.37
C GLY A 32 -5.84 6.86 10.62
N ARG A 33 -5.03 7.00 9.55
CA ARG A 33 -3.59 7.33 9.61
C ARG A 33 -2.77 6.44 10.55
N ASN A 34 -2.99 5.14 10.46
CA ASN A 34 -2.23 4.10 11.17
C ASN A 34 -2.14 2.85 10.27
N MET A 35 -1.32 1.87 10.65
CA MET A 35 -1.10 0.68 9.82
C MET A 35 -2.32 -0.23 9.72
N ASP A 36 -3.18 -0.31 10.74
CA ASP A 36 -4.42 -1.08 10.66
C ASP A 36 -5.35 -0.49 9.59
N ALA A 37 -5.51 0.83 9.59
CA ALA A 37 -6.28 1.54 8.57
C ALA A 37 -5.67 1.39 7.17
N TRP A 38 -4.32 1.37 7.07
CA TRP A 38 -3.63 1.13 5.79
C TRP A 38 -3.92 -0.29 5.28
N ILE A 39 -3.79 -1.30 6.15
CA ILE A 39 -4.09 -2.70 5.82
C ILE A 39 -5.55 -2.84 5.36
N ASP A 40 -6.50 -2.21 6.06
CA ASP A 40 -7.92 -2.28 5.69
C ASP A 40 -8.18 -1.65 4.31
N CYS A 41 -7.58 -0.49 4.00
CA CYS A 41 -7.73 0.11 2.68
C CYS A 41 -7.12 -0.76 1.58
N MET A 42 -5.93 -1.31 1.83
CA MET A 42 -5.19 -2.11 0.85
C MET A 42 -5.78 -3.52 0.66
N THR A 43 -6.46 -4.05 1.68
CA THR A 43 -7.16 -5.35 1.60
C THR A 43 -8.36 -5.26 0.66
N ASN A 44 -9.06 -4.13 0.62
CA ASN A 44 -10.34 -3.98 -0.07
C ASN A 44 -10.24 -3.16 -1.37
N LEU A 45 -9.13 -3.26 -2.11
CA LEU A 45 -8.94 -2.52 -3.39
C LEU A 45 -9.83 -3.04 -4.54
N ASP A 46 -10.57 -4.12 -4.32
CA ASP A 46 -11.63 -4.64 -5.19
C ASP A 46 -13.05 -4.35 -4.67
N GLU A 47 -13.15 -3.48 -3.66
CA GLU A 47 -14.38 -2.83 -3.22
C GLU A 47 -14.30 -1.32 -3.53
N GLU A 48 -15.44 -0.65 -3.74
CA GLU A 48 -15.51 0.80 -4.03
C GLU A 48 -15.25 1.64 -2.76
N PHE A 49 -14.08 1.45 -2.15
CA PHE A 49 -13.66 2.08 -0.90
C PHE A 49 -12.53 3.09 -1.09
N SER A 50 -11.78 3.02 -2.19
CA SER A 50 -10.74 3.99 -2.55
C SER A 50 -10.85 4.42 -4.00
N SER A 51 -10.15 5.50 -4.39
CA SER A 51 -10.12 5.95 -5.78
C SER A 51 -9.44 4.95 -6.72
N VAL A 52 -8.55 4.11 -6.16
CA VAL A 52 -7.99 2.95 -6.84
C VAL A 52 -8.90 1.75 -6.61
N TYR A 53 -9.42 1.22 -7.72
CA TYR A 53 -10.27 0.05 -7.73
C TYR A 53 -9.79 -0.92 -8.82
N VAL A 54 -9.82 -2.22 -8.53
CA VAL A 54 -9.60 -3.32 -9.48
C VAL A 54 -10.73 -4.33 -9.42
N GLN A 55 -10.92 -5.14 -10.46
CA GLN A 55 -11.92 -6.19 -10.41
C GLN A 55 -11.49 -7.31 -9.44
N PRO A 56 -12.44 -8.03 -8.82
CA PRO A 56 -12.11 -9.19 -7.99
C PRO A 56 -11.18 -10.19 -8.72
N GLY A 57 -10.06 -10.52 -8.08
CA GLY A 57 -9.03 -11.41 -8.64
C GLY A 57 -7.96 -10.73 -9.51
N GLU A 58 -8.06 -9.42 -9.73
CA GLU A 58 -6.96 -8.65 -10.34
C GLU A 58 -5.92 -8.20 -9.30
N LEU A 59 -4.69 -7.99 -9.75
CA LEU A 59 -3.60 -7.50 -8.93
C LEU A 59 -3.42 -5.98 -9.05
N VAL A 60 -3.01 -5.37 -7.95
CA VAL A 60 -2.44 -4.02 -7.87
C VAL A 60 -0.95 -4.12 -7.62
N CYS A 61 -0.17 -3.52 -8.51
CA CYS A 61 1.26 -3.34 -8.34
C CYS A 61 1.53 -2.00 -7.64
N VAL A 62 2.13 -2.05 -6.46
CA VAL A 62 2.69 -0.88 -5.79
C VAL A 62 4.10 -0.68 -6.32
N ALA A 63 4.27 0.25 -7.25
CA ALA A 63 5.56 0.65 -7.78
C ALA A 63 6.15 1.74 -6.86
N LEU A 64 7.09 1.35 -6.01
CA LEU A 64 7.76 2.25 -5.09
C LEU A 64 8.98 2.85 -5.78
N ASP A 65 8.89 4.15 -6.09
CA ASP A 65 9.98 4.94 -6.65
C ASP A 65 10.89 5.46 -5.51
N GLY A 66 12.21 5.48 -5.72
CA GLY A 66 13.16 5.90 -4.67
C GLY A 66 13.20 4.94 -3.48
N ALA A 67 13.08 3.63 -3.75
CA ALA A 67 12.94 2.63 -2.71
C ALA A 67 14.21 2.49 -1.83
N ALA A 68 15.40 2.66 -2.43
CA ALA A 68 16.66 2.60 -1.70
C ALA A 68 16.77 3.75 -0.68
N GLU A 69 16.48 4.97 -1.12
CA GLU A 69 16.54 6.16 -0.28
C GLU A 69 15.45 6.16 0.79
N PHE A 70 14.25 5.66 0.47
CA PHE A 70 13.20 5.48 1.47
C PHE A 70 13.62 4.48 2.55
N LYS A 71 14.15 3.31 2.15
CA LYS A 71 14.62 2.29 3.09
C LYS A 71 15.74 2.78 3.99
N GLU A 72 16.69 3.55 3.46
CA GLU A 72 17.78 4.12 4.24
C GLU A 72 17.28 5.18 5.23
N ARG A 73 16.39 6.07 4.77
CA ARG A 73 15.89 7.20 5.57
C ARG A 73 14.87 6.80 6.63
N CYS A 74 14.01 5.84 6.31
CA CYS A 74 12.84 5.45 7.10
C CYS A 74 12.73 3.91 7.18
N PRO A 75 13.70 3.22 7.82
CA PRO A 75 13.77 1.76 7.80
C PRO A 75 12.54 1.10 8.44
N ASP A 76 12.01 1.67 9.52
CA ASP A 76 10.84 1.12 10.22
C ASP A 76 9.58 1.20 9.35
N GLN A 77 9.35 2.33 8.67
CA GLN A 77 8.21 2.51 7.76
C GLN A 77 8.34 1.60 6.52
N PHE A 78 9.55 1.46 5.98
CA PHE A 78 9.81 0.56 4.86
C PHE A 78 9.54 -0.90 5.26
N GLN A 79 10.04 -1.33 6.42
CA GLN A 79 9.78 -2.68 6.93
C GLN A 79 8.28 -2.90 7.14
N ALA A 80 7.60 -1.97 7.82
CA ALA A 80 6.17 -2.06 8.07
C ALA A 80 5.36 -2.14 6.77
N PHE A 81 5.73 -1.38 5.74
CA PHE A 81 5.12 -1.46 4.41
C PHE A 81 5.24 -2.86 3.79
N VAL A 82 6.45 -3.42 3.76
CA VAL A 82 6.69 -4.74 3.15
C VAL A 82 5.97 -5.85 3.92
N GLU A 83 6.09 -5.85 5.24
CA GLU A 83 5.43 -6.85 6.09
C GLU A 83 3.90 -6.72 6.02
N SER A 84 3.37 -5.50 5.98
CA SER A 84 1.93 -5.27 5.90
C SER A 84 1.37 -5.60 4.53
N ALA A 85 2.11 -5.38 3.45
CA ALA A 85 1.71 -5.84 2.11
C ALA A 85 1.64 -7.37 2.04
N ALA A 86 2.58 -8.08 2.67
CA ALA A 86 2.51 -9.53 2.81
C ALA A 86 1.32 -9.97 3.68
N PHE A 87 1.06 -9.25 4.78
CA PHE A 87 -0.07 -9.51 5.67
C PHE A 87 -1.42 -9.33 4.97
N VAL A 88 -1.59 -8.28 4.15
CA VAL A 88 -2.80 -8.07 3.32
C VAL A 88 -3.07 -9.32 2.47
N ASN A 89 -2.07 -9.81 1.75
CA ASN A 89 -2.21 -10.99 0.92
C ASN A 89 -2.53 -12.25 1.75
N TRP A 90 -1.86 -12.46 2.88
CA TRP A 90 -2.17 -13.58 3.77
C TRP A 90 -3.61 -13.50 4.30
N ARG A 91 -4.06 -12.34 4.79
CA ARG A 91 -5.41 -12.13 5.33
C ARG A 91 -6.50 -12.46 4.30
N ARG A 92 -6.28 -12.11 3.02
CA ARG A 92 -7.19 -12.48 1.93
C ARG A 92 -7.22 -14.00 1.70
N LEU A 93 -6.05 -14.65 1.70
CA LEU A 93 -5.96 -16.10 1.54
C LEU A 93 -6.67 -16.86 2.66
N GLU A 94 -6.61 -16.38 3.91
CA GLU A 94 -7.32 -16.98 5.04
C GLU A 94 -8.85 -17.01 4.87
N ILE A 95 -9.41 -16.07 4.10
CA ILE A 95 -10.85 -16.00 3.81
C ILE A 95 -11.23 -16.57 2.43
N GLY A 96 -10.28 -17.22 1.74
CA GLY A 96 -10.50 -17.86 0.43
C GLY A 96 -10.47 -16.90 -0.75
N GLU A 97 -9.97 -15.68 -0.56
CA GLU A 97 -9.80 -14.69 -1.61
C GLU A 97 -8.35 -14.70 -2.16
N PRO A 98 -8.15 -14.37 -3.44
CA PRO A 98 -6.82 -14.29 -4.00
C PRO A 98 -6.03 -13.11 -3.41
N ALA A 99 -4.69 -13.22 -3.44
CA ALA A 99 -3.81 -12.09 -3.17
C ALA A 99 -4.11 -10.93 -4.14
N ILE A 100 -3.95 -9.70 -3.65
CA ILE A 100 -4.27 -8.48 -4.42
C ILE A 100 -3.04 -7.58 -4.63
N LEU A 101 -2.02 -7.66 -3.77
CA LEU A 101 -0.84 -6.80 -3.86
C LEU A 101 0.37 -7.51 -4.44
N VAL A 102 1.10 -6.80 -5.29
CA VAL A 102 2.49 -7.11 -5.67
C VAL A 102 3.35 -5.86 -5.50
N LEU A 103 4.61 -6.04 -5.09
CA LEU A 103 5.52 -4.92 -4.88
C LEU A 103 6.58 -4.88 -5.98
N SER A 104 6.88 -3.68 -6.47
CA SER A 104 7.99 -3.41 -7.37
C SER A 104 8.81 -2.26 -6.81
N PHE A 105 10.13 -2.43 -6.72
CA PHE A 105 11.05 -1.42 -6.16
C PHE A 105 11.92 -0.87 -7.27
N ASN A 106 11.78 0.43 -7.55
CA ASN A 106 12.68 1.16 -8.41
C ASN A 106 13.75 1.83 -7.53
N VAL A 107 15.00 1.57 -7.89
CA VAL A 107 16.21 2.11 -7.26
C VAL A 107 16.90 3.12 -8.15
#